data_AF-A0A917RW05-F1
#
_entry.id   AF-A0A917RW05-F1
#
_cell.length_a   1.000
_cell.length_b   1.000
_cell.length_c   1.000
_cell.angle_alpha   90.00
_cell.angle_beta   90.00
_cell.angle_gamma   90.00
#
_symmetry.space_group_name_H-M   'P 1'
#
loop_
_entity.id
_entity.type
_entity.pdbx_description
1 polymer ?
#
loop_
_entity_poly.entity_id
_entity_poly.type
_entity_poly.pdbx_seq_one_letter_code
_entity_poly.pdbx_strand_id
1 'polypeptide(L)'
;MTFINVAPGVYYEAATICSAAAVAFFDVVTEQFGDLALETAEMAGSIGDGKVWAESYDQQTTDTYLLFKSLIGAIDNYSDILVEAGYNYAVADHDGSGPVPGRPATPQPALLECPAAPASAGGSGKGLVDDGLDLATQIGVPIPDGDADKLAKAAGCWNTLATGQATANLPAELERAGVLFQEVTAPDVSFIDEDLRELKAAAEDLLTTFADLATACRDQEAAHRKLRADLATILEEFAVDIGTEVMVTLALSIGASVVSFGMGSAAVAAIRAGKFATKVKHYVDRLRKVMDIVKLKTAVTVQKSTASSRNNLQRIIDLTKKHGDEAKKTKMTPEQIRARVQDIGDEVKSRSKDSEPRNPEFLAQRLSELNLSHDEALEATIQATEIAFGSNSGTANAVGGGTALVPRSVHHGLVMIVKPDGSVVAARGDVTELIEY
;
A
#
# COMPACT_ATOMS: atom_id res chain seq x y z
N MET A 1 -24.65 26.84 -27.24
CA MET A 1 -23.35 26.15 -27.28
C MET A 1 -22.87 26.05 -25.85
N THR A 2 -22.87 24.85 -25.29
CA THR A 2 -22.20 24.57 -24.01
C THR A 2 -20.71 24.46 -24.32
N PHE A 3 -19.91 25.40 -23.83
CA PHE A 3 -18.46 25.30 -23.91
C PHE A 3 -18.02 24.13 -23.02
N ILE A 4 -17.27 23.18 -23.60
CA ILE A 4 -16.64 22.12 -22.82
C ILE A 4 -15.39 22.76 -22.20
N ASN A 5 -15.39 22.95 -20.88
CA ASN A 5 -14.24 23.36 -20.10
C ASN A 5 -13.54 22.11 -19.60
N VAL A 6 -12.33 21.86 -20.07
CA VAL A 6 -11.60 20.61 -19.81
C VAL A 6 -10.39 20.82 -18.89
N ALA A 7 -9.83 22.03 -18.84
CA ALA A 7 -8.72 22.45 -17.97
C ALA A 7 -7.73 21.31 -17.58
N PRO A 8 -6.87 20.83 -18.50
CA PRO A 8 -5.94 19.71 -18.24
C PRO A 8 -5.11 19.81 -16.95
N GLY A 9 -4.76 21.03 -16.53
CA GLY A 9 -4.05 21.30 -15.27
C GLY A 9 -4.80 20.80 -14.02
N VAL A 10 -6.14 20.80 -14.03
CA VAL A 10 -6.97 20.29 -12.93
C VAL A 10 -6.73 18.80 -12.70
N TYR A 11 -6.59 18.03 -13.77
CA TYR A 11 -6.33 16.59 -13.69
C TYR A 11 -4.95 16.31 -13.08
N TYR A 12 -3.93 17.07 -13.49
CA TYR A 12 -2.57 16.91 -12.95
C TYR A 12 -2.48 17.34 -11.49
N GLU A 13 -3.18 18.41 -11.11
CA GLU A 13 -3.26 18.86 -9.72
C GLU A 13 -3.94 17.79 -8.86
N ALA A 14 -5.11 17.28 -9.28
CA ALA A 14 -5.80 16.21 -8.58
C ALA A 14 -4.93 14.94 -8.42
N ALA A 15 -4.22 14.51 -9.47
CA ALA A 15 -3.28 13.40 -9.39
C ALA A 15 -2.15 13.63 -8.36
N THR A 16 -1.61 14.85 -8.32
CA THR A 16 -0.56 15.24 -7.37
C THR A 16 -1.08 15.20 -5.93
N ILE A 17 -2.29 15.69 -5.70
CA ILE A 17 -2.94 15.67 -4.37
C ILE A 17 -3.13 14.23 -3.90
N CYS A 18 -3.71 13.38 -4.75
CA CYS A 18 -3.98 11.98 -4.45
C CYS A 18 -2.69 11.21 -4.13
N SER A 19 -1.67 11.32 -4.98
CA SER A 19 -0.39 10.62 -4.78
C SER A 19 0.35 11.11 -3.52
N ALA A 20 0.41 12.42 -3.28
CA ALA A 20 1.07 12.97 -2.08
C ALA A 20 0.37 12.50 -0.79
N ALA A 21 -0.97 12.45 -0.78
CA ALA A 21 -1.74 11.95 0.35
C ALA A 21 -1.52 10.44 0.56
N ALA A 22 -1.43 9.65 -0.52
CA ALA A 22 -1.14 8.22 -0.46
C ALA A 22 0.25 7.93 0.13
N VAL A 23 1.29 8.67 -0.28
CA VAL A 23 2.65 8.53 0.27
C VAL A 23 2.66 8.84 1.77
N ALA A 24 2.11 9.98 2.17
CA ALA A 24 2.07 10.37 3.59
C ALA A 24 1.28 9.37 4.45
N PHE A 25 0.19 8.80 3.92
CA PHE A 25 -0.57 7.75 4.57
C PHE A 25 0.26 6.46 4.70
N PHE A 26 0.90 6.03 3.61
CA PHE A 26 1.68 4.80 3.55
C PHE A 26 2.87 4.81 4.51
N ASP A 27 3.55 5.95 4.66
CA ASP A 27 4.69 6.10 5.58
C ASP A 27 4.28 5.81 7.03
N VAL A 28 3.18 6.40 7.49
CA VAL A 28 2.65 6.18 8.84
C VAL A 28 2.18 4.74 9.00
N VAL A 29 1.50 4.16 8.00
CA VAL A 29 1.07 2.76 8.09
C VAL A 29 2.25 1.82 8.23
N THR A 30 3.28 2.01 7.42
CA THR A 30 4.48 1.17 7.43
C THR A 30 5.21 1.26 8.76
N GLU A 31 5.35 2.46 9.32
CA GLU A 31 5.94 2.66 10.65
C GLU A 31 5.18 1.89 11.73
N GLN A 32 3.85 2.07 11.80
CA GLN A 32 3.05 1.45 12.86
C GLN A 32 2.91 -0.07 12.70
N PHE A 33 2.88 -0.60 11.46
CA PHE A 33 2.95 -2.05 11.24
C PHE A 33 4.33 -2.62 11.59
N GLY A 34 5.40 -1.84 11.44
CA GLY A 34 6.72 -2.16 11.97
C GLY A 34 6.73 -2.28 13.50
N ASP A 35 6.14 -1.31 14.19
CA ASP A 35 6.01 -1.33 15.65
C ASP A 35 5.16 -2.51 16.14
N LEU A 36 4.04 -2.79 15.48
CA LEU A 36 3.22 -3.99 15.76
C LEU A 36 4.06 -5.28 15.59
N ALA A 37 4.80 -5.41 14.48
CA ALA A 37 5.66 -6.57 14.20
C ALA A 37 6.72 -6.81 15.29
N LEU A 38 7.30 -5.74 15.83
CA LEU A 38 8.39 -5.84 16.80
C LEU A 38 7.90 -6.03 18.25
N GLU A 39 6.78 -5.39 18.62
CA GLU A 39 6.44 -5.19 20.03
C GLU A 39 5.24 -6.00 20.52
N THR A 40 4.43 -6.57 19.62
CA THR A 40 3.10 -7.11 20.00
C THR A 40 2.92 -8.61 19.79
N ALA A 41 3.99 -9.34 19.47
CA ALA A 41 3.93 -10.80 19.34
C ALA A 41 3.44 -11.46 20.65
N GLU A 42 2.56 -12.45 20.52
CA GLU A 42 2.02 -13.26 21.61
C GLU A 42 1.22 -12.50 22.69
N MET A 43 0.78 -11.27 22.39
CA MET A 43 0.16 -10.38 23.38
C MET A 43 -1.13 -10.91 24.02
N ALA A 44 -1.89 -11.79 23.36
CA ALA A 44 -3.16 -12.30 23.88
C ALA A 44 -3.01 -13.60 24.70
N GLY A 45 -1.80 -14.18 24.72
CA GLY A 45 -1.52 -15.44 25.42
C GLY A 45 -1.83 -16.68 24.58
N SER A 46 -1.62 -17.84 25.18
CA SER A 46 -1.59 -19.14 24.49
C SER A 46 -2.77 -20.05 24.83
N ILE A 47 -3.62 -19.63 25.77
CA ILE A 47 -4.67 -20.47 26.37
C ILE A 47 -5.98 -19.69 26.62
N GLY A 48 -7.09 -20.42 26.68
CA GLY A 48 -8.40 -19.90 27.05
C GLY A 48 -8.95 -18.84 26.08
N ASP A 49 -9.81 -17.97 26.62
CA ASP A 49 -10.51 -16.92 25.88
C ASP A 49 -9.55 -15.94 25.18
N GLY A 50 -8.37 -15.70 25.76
CA GLY A 50 -7.33 -14.84 25.18
C GLY A 50 -6.82 -15.36 23.84
N LYS A 51 -6.56 -16.67 23.73
CA LYS A 51 -6.19 -17.30 22.45
C LYS A 51 -7.30 -17.18 21.41
N VAL A 52 -8.55 -17.40 21.81
CA VAL A 52 -9.71 -17.29 20.89
C VAL A 52 -9.85 -15.87 20.36
N TRP A 53 -9.66 -14.87 21.23
CA TRP A 53 -9.61 -13.47 20.82
C TRP A 53 -8.47 -13.17 19.86
N ALA A 54 -7.28 -13.73 20.09
CA ALA A 54 -6.15 -13.57 19.18
C ALA A 54 -6.45 -14.06 17.76
N GLU A 55 -7.12 -15.20 17.61
CA GLU A 55 -7.52 -15.72 16.30
C GLU A 55 -8.44 -14.71 15.57
N SER A 56 -9.40 -14.12 16.29
CA SER A 56 -10.26 -13.07 15.75
C SER A 56 -9.48 -11.78 15.44
N TYR A 57 -8.54 -11.39 16.29
CA TYR A 57 -7.73 -10.19 16.10
C TYR A 57 -6.77 -10.30 14.91
N ASP A 58 -6.10 -11.45 14.75
CA ASP A 58 -5.17 -11.71 13.66
C ASP A 58 -5.90 -11.70 12.31
N GLN A 59 -7.12 -12.26 12.26
CA GLN A 59 -7.97 -12.21 11.08
C GLN A 59 -8.36 -10.76 10.73
N GLN A 60 -8.83 -9.97 11.70
CA GLN A 60 -9.19 -8.57 11.46
C GLN A 60 -7.99 -7.71 11.07
N THR A 61 -6.82 -7.95 11.67
CA THR A 61 -5.57 -7.28 11.30
C THR A 61 -5.17 -7.61 9.85
N THR A 62 -5.34 -8.86 9.43
CA THR A 62 -5.09 -9.30 8.05
C THR A 62 -6.05 -8.65 7.06
N ASP A 63 -7.35 -8.66 7.36
CA ASP A 63 -8.37 -8.03 6.51
C ASP A 63 -8.15 -6.51 6.39
N THR A 64 -7.72 -5.87 7.48
CA THR A 64 -7.39 -4.44 7.53
C THR A 64 -6.15 -4.14 6.68
N TYR A 65 -5.10 -4.95 6.80
CA TYR A 65 -3.89 -4.85 5.98
C TYR A 65 -4.21 -4.98 4.48
N LEU A 66 -5.07 -5.92 4.10
CA LEU A 66 -5.49 -6.09 2.72
C LEU A 66 -6.32 -4.89 2.22
N LEU A 67 -7.25 -4.36 3.02
CA LEU A 67 -8.01 -3.17 2.67
C LEU A 67 -7.08 -1.96 2.44
N PHE A 68 -6.11 -1.74 3.34
CA PHE A 68 -5.09 -0.71 3.21
C PHE A 68 -4.33 -0.83 1.87
N LYS A 69 -3.82 -2.02 1.55
CA LYS A 69 -3.08 -2.26 0.30
C LYS A 69 -3.94 -1.99 -0.93
N SER A 70 -5.20 -2.43 -0.90
CA SER A 70 -6.16 -2.14 -1.97
C SER A 70 -6.44 -0.65 -2.11
N LEU A 71 -6.54 0.09 -1.00
CA LEU A 71 -6.79 1.53 -1.03
C LEU A 71 -5.62 2.30 -1.64
N ILE A 72 -4.40 2.09 -1.15
CA ILE A 72 -3.22 2.76 -1.72
C ILE A 72 -3.02 2.37 -3.19
N GLY A 73 -3.13 1.07 -3.51
CA GLY A 73 -3.04 0.62 -4.89
C GLY A 73 -4.10 1.25 -5.79
N ALA A 74 -5.32 1.47 -5.28
CA ALA A 74 -6.36 2.18 -6.03
C ALA A 74 -6.02 3.67 -6.22
N ILE A 75 -5.51 4.36 -5.19
CA ILE A 75 -5.14 5.78 -5.28
C ILE A 75 -3.96 6.00 -6.25
N ASP A 76 -2.92 5.16 -6.18
CA ASP A 76 -1.76 5.22 -7.09
C ASP A 76 -2.22 5.07 -8.55
N ASN A 77 -2.97 3.99 -8.81
CA ASN A 77 -3.54 3.71 -10.13
C ASN A 77 -4.45 4.84 -10.63
N TYR A 78 -5.26 5.42 -9.74
CA TYR A 78 -6.16 6.50 -10.10
C TYR A 78 -5.42 7.80 -10.42
N SER A 79 -4.33 8.07 -9.71
CA SER A 79 -3.45 9.21 -9.99
C SER A 79 -2.87 9.11 -11.40
N ASP A 80 -2.48 7.90 -11.84
CA ASP A 80 -2.04 7.66 -13.22
C ASP A 80 -3.17 7.90 -14.24
N ILE A 81 -4.39 7.40 -13.97
CA ILE A 81 -5.55 7.65 -14.83
C ILE A 81 -5.81 9.14 -15.02
N LEU A 82 -5.73 9.93 -13.94
CA LEU A 82 -5.92 11.37 -14.00
C LEU A 82 -4.84 12.04 -14.85
N VAL A 83 -3.56 11.67 -14.71
CA VAL A 83 -2.48 12.18 -15.57
C VAL A 83 -2.74 11.85 -17.04
N GLU A 84 -3.15 10.63 -17.36
CA GLU A 84 -3.44 10.24 -18.74
C GLU A 84 -4.65 10.98 -19.33
N ALA A 85 -5.72 11.14 -18.55
CA ALA A 85 -6.90 11.89 -18.98
C ALA A 85 -6.54 13.35 -19.28
N GLY A 86 -5.82 14.02 -18.36
CA GLY A 86 -5.35 15.38 -18.57
C GLY A 86 -4.46 15.51 -19.81
N TYR A 87 -3.54 14.57 -20.03
CA TYR A 87 -2.68 14.55 -21.21
C TYR A 87 -3.46 14.39 -22.51
N ASN A 88 -4.41 13.46 -22.57
CA ASN A 88 -5.25 13.25 -23.75
C ASN A 88 -6.03 14.52 -24.10
N TYR A 89 -6.54 15.23 -23.10
CA TYR A 89 -7.21 16.50 -23.31
C TYR A 89 -6.27 17.62 -23.74
N ALA A 90 -5.08 17.73 -23.16
CA ALA A 90 -4.08 18.72 -23.57
C ALA A 90 -3.67 18.52 -25.05
N VAL A 91 -3.49 17.27 -25.48
CA VAL A 91 -3.19 16.94 -26.87
C VAL A 91 -4.38 17.21 -27.79
N ALA A 92 -5.61 16.91 -27.37
CA ALA A 92 -6.81 17.15 -28.16
C ALA A 92 -7.10 18.65 -28.35
N ASP A 93 -6.74 19.49 -27.38
CA ASP A 93 -6.90 20.95 -27.43
C ASP A 93 -5.71 21.66 -28.13
N HIS A 94 -4.67 20.91 -28.51
CA HIS A 94 -3.53 21.46 -29.24
C HIS A 94 -3.94 21.85 -30.66
N ASP A 95 -3.87 23.15 -30.97
CA ASP A 95 -4.26 23.70 -32.27
C ASP A 95 -3.18 23.57 -33.36
N GLY A 96 -2.09 22.85 -33.07
CA GLY A 96 -0.94 22.68 -33.97
C GLY A 96 0.08 23.81 -33.93
N SER A 97 -0.16 24.88 -33.15
CA SER A 97 0.80 25.97 -32.96
C SER A 97 1.61 25.79 -31.67
N GLY A 98 2.92 26.03 -31.73
CA GLY A 98 3.83 25.83 -30.59
C GLY A 98 4.20 24.37 -30.31
N PRO A 99 4.97 24.10 -29.25
CA PRO A 99 5.39 22.76 -28.89
C PRO A 99 4.19 21.88 -28.52
N VAL A 100 4.19 20.63 -29.00
CA VAL A 100 3.21 19.61 -28.60
C VAL A 100 3.28 19.45 -27.08
N PRO A 101 2.13 19.36 -26.37
CA PRO A 101 2.12 19.09 -24.94
C PRO A 101 2.97 17.86 -24.62
N GLY A 102 3.92 18.00 -23.71
CA GLY A 102 4.69 16.87 -23.21
C GLY A 102 3.86 16.06 -22.22
N ARG A 103 4.01 14.72 -22.25
CA ARG A 103 3.37 13.86 -21.25
C ARG A 103 4.00 14.13 -19.87
N PRO A 104 3.21 14.48 -18.84
CA PRO A 104 3.75 14.63 -17.49
C PRO A 104 4.32 13.32 -16.97
N ALA A 105 5.27 13.41 -16.04
CA ALA A 105 5.75 12.24 -15.31
C ALA A 105 4.61 11.66 -14.46
N THR A 106 4.44 10.34 -14.51
CA THR A 106 3.55 9.64 -13.58
C THR A 106 4.13 9.72 -12.16
N PRO A 107 3.29 9.97 -11.14
CA PRO A 107 3.74 9.92 -9.76
C PRO A 107 4.37 8.55 -9.43
N GLN A 108 5.33 8.53 -8.50
CA GLN A 108 5.85 7.25 -8.03
C GLN A 108 4.79 6.55 -7.16
N PRO A 109 4.62 5.23 -7.30
CA PRO A 109 3.67 4.50 -6.48
C PRO A 109 4.06 4.58 -5.00
N ALA A 110 3.08 4.85 -4.14
CA ALA A 110 3.28 4.89 -2.70
C ALA A 110 3.47 3.48 -2.11
N LEU A 111 2.85 2.45 -2.71
CA LEU A 111 2.88 1.10 -2.14
C LEU A 111 4.27 0.43 -2.25
N LEU A 112 4.96 0.31 -1.11
CA LEU A 112 6.16 -0.50 -0.93
C LEU A 112 5.89 -1.77 -0.07
N GLU A 113 6.94 -2.49 0.29
CA GLU A 113 6.85 -3.57 1.28
C GLU A 113 6.47 -3.01 2.65
N CYS A 114 5.38 -3.54 3.23
CA CYS A 114 4.91 -3.19 4.56
C CYS A 114 4.92 -4.46 5.43
N PRO A 115 5.55 -4.44 6.63
CA PRO A 115 5.62 -5.59 7.52
C PRO A 115 4.26 -6.17 7.85
N ALA A 116 4.17 -7.50 7.95
CA ALA A 116 2.99 -8.15 8.49
C ALA A 116 3.01 -8.08 10.02
N ALA A 117 1.84 -7.90 10.63
CA ALA A 117 1.71 -8.04 12.07
C ALA A 117 2.06 -9.47 12.52
N PRO A 118 2.65 -9.64 13.72
CA PRO A 118 3.01 -10.96 14.22
C PRO A 118 1.76 -11.67 14.75
N ALA A 119 1.83 -13.00 14.93
CA ALA A 119 0.76 -13.73 15.59
C ALA A 119 0.54 -13.19 17.01
N SER A 120 -0.72 -12.88 17.34
CA SER A 120 -1.06 -12.35 18.67
C SER A 120 -1.27 -13.43 19.73
N ALA A 121 -1.49 -14.69 19.32
CA ALA A 121 -1.49 -15.85 20.21
C ALA A 121 -0.07 -16.40 20.43
N GLY A 122 0.26 -16.76 21.67
CA GLY A 122 1.53 -17.39 22.02
C GLY A 122 1.90 -17.26 23.50
N GLY A 123 3.12 -17.61 23.87
CA GLY A 123 3.59 -17.55 25.25
C GLY A 123 3.69 -18.90 25.98
N SER A 124 3.89 -18.84 27.30
CA SER A 124 4.29 -20.00 28.11
C SER A 124 3.14 -20.84 28.65
N GLY A 125 1.90 -20.34 28.56
CA GLY A 125 0.70 -20.94 29.15
C GLY A 125 0.64 -20.83 30.68
N LYS A 126 1.51 -20.04 31.30
CA LYS A 126 1.67 -19.94 32.76
C LYS A 126 1.35 -18.53 33.27
N GLY A 127 0.07 -18.19 33.33
CA GLY A 127 -0.39 -16.91 33.89
C GLY A 127 -0.26 -16.81 35.42
N LEU A 128 -0.07 -17.93 36.11
CA LEU A 128 0.24 -18.00 37.54
C LEU A 128 1.47 -18.88 37.76
N VAL A 129 2.43 -18.37 38.53
CA VAL A 129 3.57 -19.11 39.04
C VAL A 129 3.46 -19.13 40.55
N ASP A 130 3.42 -20.31 41.16
CA ASP A 130 3.43 -20.48 42.61
C ASP A 130 4.61 -21.37 43.02
N ASP A 131 5.24 -21.09 44.17
CA ASP A 131 6.47 -21.76 44.65
C ASP A 131 6.27 -23.25 45.05
N GLY A 132 5.67 -24.05 44.17
CA GLY A 132 5.41 -25.47 44.35
C GLY A 132 4.14 -25.77 45.13
N LEU A 133 3.16 -24.87 45.13
CA LEU A 133 1.83 -25.17 45.68
C LEU A 133 0.91 -25.83 44.65
N ASP A 134 1.30 -25.77 43.37
CA ASP A 134 0.56 -26.25 42.22
C ASP A 134 -0.88 -25.68 42.21
N LEU A 135 -1.05 -24.42 42.61
CA LEU A 135 -2.36 -23.76 42.72
C LEU A 135 -3.04 -23.68 41.36
N ALA A 136 -2.31 -23.38 40.30
CA ALA A 136 -2.84 -23.40 38.93
C ALA A 136 -3.44 -24.79 38.58
N THR A 137 -2.73 -25.87 38.94
CA THR A 137 -3.20 -27.24 38.76
C THR A 137 -4.44 -27.52 39.62
N GLN A 138 -4.44 -27.05 40.87
CA GLN A 138 -5.57 -27.24 41.78
C GLN A 138 -6.82 -26.47 41.35
N ILE A 139 -6.69 -25.28 40.77
CA ILE A 139 -7.81 -24.53 40.17
C ILE A 139 -8.46 -25.36 39.06
N GLY A 140 -7.68 -26.15 38.32
CA GLY A 140 -8.20 -27.06 37.30
C GLY A 140 -8.68 -26.36 36.02
N VAL A 141 -8.48 -25.04 35.93
CA VAL A 141 -8.71 -24.23 34.74
C VAL A 141 -7.39 -23.49 34.44
N PRO A 142 -6.89 -23.51 33.19
CA PRO A 142 -5.69 -22.78 32.81
C PRO A 142 -5.82 -21.28 33.11
N ILE A 143 -4.78 -20.66 33.65
CA ILE A 143 -4.76 -19.22 33.95
C ILE A 143 -4.10 -18.49 32.76
N PRO A 144 -4.84 -17.63 32.04
CA PRO A 144 -4.36 -16.90 30.86
C PRO A 144 -3.06 -16.12 31.10
N ASP A 145 -2.18 -16.17 30.10
CA ASP A 145 -0.82 -15.62 30.13
C ASP A 145 -0.61 -14.41 29.19
N GLY A 146 -1.68 -13.81 28.65
CA GLY A 146 -1.59 -12.68 27.72
C GLY A 146 -0.97 -11.42 28.31
N ASP A 147 -0.07 -10.76 27.59
CA ASP A 147 0.71 -9.61 28.05
C ASP A 147 -0.06 -8.29 27.89
N ALA A 148 -0.47 -7.72 29.03
CA ALA A 148 -1.24 -6.47 29.05
C ALA A 148 -0.45 -5.25 28.55
N ASP A 149 0.88 -5.22 28.72
CA ASP A 149 1.68 -4.09 28.25
C ASP A 149 1.85 -4.16 26.73
N LYS A 150 1.97 -5.36 26.15
CA LYS A 150 1.95 -5.53 24.69
C LYS A 150 0.60 -5.19 24.07
N LEU A 151 -0.52 -5.56 24.73
CA LEU A 151 -1.86 -5.14 24.30
C LEU A 151 -2.02 -3.62 24.32
N ALA A 152 -1.45 -2.94 25.33
CA ALA A 152 -1.43 -1.48 25.39
C ALA A 152 -0.62 -0.86 24.23
N LYS A 153 0.53 -1.45 23.88
CA LYS A 153 1.32 -1.02 22.72
C LYS A 153 0.56 -1.19 21.42
N ALA A 154 -0.09 -2.33 21.21
CA ALA A 154 -0.94 -2.57 20.03
C ALA A 154 -2.07 -1.53 19.95
N ALA A 155 -2.75 -1.25 21.06
CA ALA A 155 -3.77 -0.21 21.13
C ALA A 155 -3.23 1.17 20.74
N GLY A 156 -2.01 1.50 21.19
CA GLY A 156 -1.30 2.72 20.82
C GLY A 156 -1.08 2.82 19.31
N CYS A 157 -0.54 1.77 18.69
CA CYS A 157 -0.25 1.73 17.26
C CYS A 157 -1.52 1.96 16.42
N TRP A 158 -2.58 1.20 16.72
CA TRP A 158 -3.88 1.35 16.06
C TRP A 158 -4.50 2.73 16.28
N ASN A 159 -4.31 3.33 17.45
CA ASN A 159 -4.82 4.67 17.74
C ASN A 159 -4.06 5.74 16.94
N THR A 160 -2.73 5.61 16.81
CA THR A 160 -1.91 6.46 15.94
C THR A 160 -2.38 6.35 14.49
N LEU A 161 -2.66 5.14 14.01
CA LEU A 161 -3.23 4.95 12.67
C LEU A 161 -4.60 5.61 12.50
N ALA A 162 -5.46 5.55 13.52
CA ALA A 162 -6.80 6.14 13.45
C ALA A 162 -6.82 7.68 13.54
N THR A 163 -5.83 8.28 14.20
CA THR A 163 -5.88 9.71 14.61
C THR A 163 -4.69 10.55 14.17
N GLY A 164 -3.63 9.92 13.65
CA GLY A 164 -2.44 10.58 13.14
C GLY A 164 -2.80 11.56 12.03
N GLN A 165 -2.15 12.71 12.01
CA GLN A 165 -2.51 13.78 11.08
C GLN A 165 -2.47 13.32 9.61
N ALA A 166 -1.41 12.60 9.21
CA ALA A 166 -1.28 12.11 7.84
C ALA A 166 -2.37 11.08 7.48
N THR A 167 -2.77 10.21 8.41
CA THR A 167 -3.82 9.23 8.16
C THR A 167 -5.22 9.85 8.18
N ALA A 168 -5.50 10.71 9.14
CA ALA A 168 -6.77 11.41 9.29
C ALA A 168 -7.04 12.42 8.16
N ASN A 169 -6.00 12.96 7.52
CA ASN A 169 -6.14 13.90 6.41
C ASN A 169 -6.47 13.23 5.07
N LEU A 170 -6.20 11.92 4.89
CA LEU A 170 -6.40 11.25 3.60
C LEU A 170 -7.81 11.45 3.00
N PRO A 171 -8.92 11.25 3.73
CA PRO A 171 -10.26 11.51 3.20
C PRO A 171 -10.47 12.97 2.74
N ALA A 172 -9.91 13.93 3.48
CA ALA A 172 -10.04 15.35 3.14
C ALA A 172 -9.24 15.72 1.89
N GLU A 173 -8.07 15.13 1.70
CA GLU A 173 -7.26 15.33 0.47
C GLU A 173 -7.93 14.72 -0.76
N LEU A 174 -8.54 13.53 -0.63
CA LEU A 174 -9.33 12.92 -1.71
C LEU A 174 -10.55 13.77 -2.08
N GLU A 175 -11.24 14.33 -1.08
CA GLU A 175 -12.32 15.28 -1.31
C GLU A 175 -11.83 16.57 -1.98
N ARG A 176 -10.68 17.11 -1.54
CA ARG A 176 -10.07 18.29 -2.15
C ARG A 176 -9.75 18.06 -3.62
N ALA A 177 -9.23 16.89 -3.99
CA ALA A 177 -9.01 16.52 -5.38
C ALA A 177 -10.33 16.51 -6.18
N GLY A 178 -11.41 15.97 -5.60
CA GLY A 178 -12.73 15.94 -6.25
C GLY A 178 -13.34 17.32 -6.47
N VAL A 179 -13.17 18.23 -5.50
CA VAL A 179 -13.68 19.61 -5.59
C VAL A 179 -13.10 20.38 -6.78
N LEU A 180 -11.87 20.08 -7.21
CA LEU A 180 -11.26 20.73 -8.38
C LEU A 180 -12.08 20.55 -9.67
N PHE A 181 -12.85 19.47 -9.77
CA PHE A 181 -13.63 19.17 -10.97
C PHE A 181 -15.01 19.84 -11.01
N GLN A 182 -15.42 20.61 -9.99
CA GLN A 182 -16.75 21.24 -9.95
C GLN A 182 -16.99 22.25 -11.09
N GLU A 183 -15.93 22.84 -11.63
CA GLU A 183 -15.99 23.80 -12.74
C GLU A 183 -15.63 23.18 -14.10
N VAL A 184 -15.26 21.90 -14.13
CA VAL A 184 -14.90 21.14 -15.34
C VAL A 184 -16.17 20.50 -15.91
N THR A 185 -16.39 20.62 -17.23
CA THR A 185 -17.59 20.10 -17.91
C THR A 185 -17.30 18.96 -18.87
N ALA A 186 -16.14 18.32 -18.70
CA ALA A 186 -15.71 17.17 -19.49
C ALA A 186 -16.59 15.92 -19.19
N PRO A 187 -16.82 15.05 -20.19
CA PRO A 187 -17.76 13.92 -20.09
C PRO A 187 -17.38 12.86 -19.04
N ASP A 188 -16.13 12.84 -18.62
CA ASP A 188 -15.55 11.91 -17.64
C ASP A 188 -15.66 12.40 -16.19
N VAL A 189 -15.97 13.68 -15.96
CA VAL A 189 -16.00 14.30 -14.62
C VAL A 189 -16.95 13.60 -13.64
N SER A 190 -18.10 13.10 -14.11
CA SER A 190 -19.04 12.39 -13.23
C SER A 190 -18.47 11.09 -12.68
N PHE A 191 -17.66 10.37 -13.49
CA PHE A 191 -16.98 9.17 -13.03
C PHE A 191 -15.84 9.53 -12.06
N ILE A 192 -15.19 10.68 -12.27
CA ILE A 192 -14.13 11.17 -11.38
C ILE A 192 -14.65 11.52 -9.99
N ASP A 193 -15.77 12.24 -9.91
CA ASP A 193 -16.42 12.52 -8.62
C ASP A 193 -16.88 11.22 -7.92
N GLU A 194 -17.42 10.26 -8.66
CA GLU A 194 -17.83 8.96 -8.11
C GLU A 194 -16.65 8.16 -7.56
N ASP A 195 -15.58 7.97 -8.34
CA ASP A 195 -14.40 7.21 -7.95
C ASP A 195 -13.68 7.85 -6.75
N LEU A 196 -13.50 9.18 -6.72
CA LEU A 196 -12.87 9.88 -5.60
C LEU A 196 -13.70 9.80 -4.32
N ARG A 197 -15.04 9.81 -4.42
CA ARG A 197 -15.92 9.58 -3.26
C ARG A 197 -15.83 8.16 -2.75
N GLU A 198 -15.70 7.16 -3.62
CA GLU A 198 -15.50 5.78 -3.20
C GLU A 198 -14.15 5.57 -2.50
N LEU A 199 -13.07 6.17 -3.03
CA LEU A 199 -11.76 6.18 -2.38
C LEU A 199 -11.83 6.84 -1.00
N LYS A 200 -12.50 8.00 -0.90
CA LYS A 200 -12.71 8.71 0.36
C LYS A 200 -13.46 7.83 1.38
N ALA A 201 -14.58 7.24 0.98
CA ALA A 201 -15.38 6.40 1.86
C ALA A 201 -14.59 5.18 2.35
N ALA A 202 -13.78 4.56 1.48
CA ALA A 202 -12.90 3.46 1.88
C ALA A 202 -11.81 3.90 2.88
N ALA A 203 -11.26 5.11 2.73
CA ALA A 203 -10.33 5.69 3.71
C ALA A 203 -11.00 5.94 5.08
N GLU A 204 -12.22 6.48 5.11
CA GLU A 204 -13.01 6.68 6.34
C GLU A 204 -13.35 5.35 7.04
N ASP A 205 -13.73 4.32 6.27
CA ASP A 205 -13.98 2.97 6.79
C ASP A 205 -12.71 2.35 7.39
N LEU A 206 -11.55 2.58 6.77
CA LEU A 206 -10.27 2.10 7.27
C LEU A 206 -9.87 2.78 8.57
N LEU A 207 -10.03 4.12 8.68
CA LEU A 207 -9.78 4.86 9.92
C LEU A 207 -10.70 4.41 11.05
N THR A 208 -11.96 4.12 10.75
CA THR A 208 -12.92 3.55 11.72
C THR A 208 -12.45 2.18 12.20
N THR A 209 -11.98 1.33 11.28
CA THR A 209 -11.47 0.00 11.61
C THR A 209 -10.23 0.07 12.50
N PHE A 210 -9.31 1.02 12.26
CA PHE A 210 -8.17 1.26 13.14
C PHE A 210 -8.62 1.66 14.55
N ALA A 211 -9.64 2.53 14.68
CA ALA A 211 -10.17 2.93 15.98
C ALA A 211 -10.85 1.77 16.73
N ASP A 212 -11.55 0.89 16.01
CA ASP A 212 -12.17 -0.32 16.56
C ASP A 212 -11.11 -1.31 17.06
N LEU A 213 -10.04 -1.54 16.29
CA LEU A 213 -8.92 -2.40 16.70
C LEU A 213 -8.20 -1.85 17.93
N ALA A 214 -7.94 -0.54 17.98
CA ALA A 214 -7.39 0.14 19.15
C ALA A 214 -8.25 -0.09 20.40
N THR A 215 -9.58 0.00 20.25
CA THR A 215 -10.53 -0.20 21.35
C THR A 215 -10.55 -1.66 21.78
N ALA A 216 -10.56 -2.61 20.85
CA ALA A 216 -10.52 -4.03 21.16
C ALA A 216 -9.26 -4.42 21.96
N CYS A 217 -8.09 -3.86 21.60
CA CYS A 217 -6.86 -4.05 22.35
C CYS A 217 -6.95 -3.49 23.78
N ARG A 218 -7.49 -2.28 23.97
CA ARG A 218 -7.68 -1.67 25.31
C ARG A 218 -8.65 -2.46 26.18
N ASP A 219 -9.75 -2.93 25.61
CA ASP A 219 -10.74 -3.74 26.33
C ASP A 219 -10.12 -5.06 26.80
N GLN A 220 -9.32 -5.69 25.95
CA GLN A 220 -8.63 -6.93 26.27
C GLN A 220 -7.52 -6.70 27.30
N GLU A 221 -6.74 -5.64 27.17
CA GLU A 221 -5.77 -5.19 28.18
C GLU A 221 -6.44 -5.03 29.55
N ALA A 222 -7.54 -4.27 29.60
CA ALA A 222 -8.25 -3.99 30.84
C ALA A 222 -8.77 -5.28 31.49
N ALA A 223 -9.29 -6.22 30.71
CA ALA A 223 -9.73 -7.53 31.19
C ALA A 223 -8.56 -8.33 31.79
N HIS A 224 -7.41 -8.35 31.12
CA HIS A 224 -6.19 -8.99 31.60
C HIS A 224 -5.65 -8.37 32.89
N ARG A 225 -5.56 -7.03 32.98
CA ARG A 225 -5.13 -6.33 34.20
C ARG A 225 -6.10 -6.59 35.36
N LYS A 226 -7.40 -6.58 35.09
CA LYS A 226 -8.42 -6.89 36.11
C LYS A 226 -8.25 -8.32 36.63
N LEU A 227 -8.10 -9.30 35.74
CA LEU A 227 -7.90 -10.68 36.13
C LEU A 227 -6.69 -10.82 37.08
N ARG A 228 -5.57 -10.19 36.72
CA ARG A 228 -4.34 -10.22 37.53
C ARG A 228 -4.52 -9.59 38.91
N ALA A 229 -5.19 -8.44 38.98
CA ALA A 229 -5.45 -7.75 40.24
C ALA A 229 -6.37 -8.58 41.17
N ASP A 230 -7.42 -9.20 40.61
CA ASP A 230 -8.32 -10.05 41.37
C ASP A 230 -7.62 -11.33 41.88
N LEU A 231 -6.79 -11.97 41.04
CA LEU A 231 -5.97 -13.13 41.43
C LEU A 231 -4.99 -12.75 42.55
N ALA A 232 -4.27 -11.63 42.39
CA ALA A 232 -3.31 -11.14 43.37
C ALA A 232 -3.97 -10.87 44.73
N THR A 233 -5.13 -10.22 44.74
CA THR A 233 -5.90 -9.94 45.97
C THR A 233 -6.22 -11.23 46.73
N ILE A 234 -6.70 -12.27 46.02
CA ILE A 234 -7.03 -13.55 46.66
C ILE A 234 -5.77 -14.26 47.18
N LEU A 235 -4.66 -14.18 46.45
CA LEU A 235 -3.39 -14.78 46.85
C LEU A 235 -2.77 -14.07 48.06
N GLU A 236 -2.89 -12.75 48.16
CA GLU A 236 -2.49 -11.99 49.35
C GLU A 236 -3.30 -12.40 50.58
N GLU A 237 -4.63 -12.46 50.45
CA GLU A 237 -5.49 -12.91 51.54
C GLU A 237 -5.15 -14.34 51.98
N PHE A 238 -4.91 -15.24 51.01
CA PHE A 238 -4.50 -16.61 51.27
C PHE A 238 -3.19 -16.67 52.07
N ALA A 239 -2.20 -15.88 51.67
CA ALA A 239 -0.92 -15.81 52.35
C ALA A 239 -1.02 -15.19 53.75
N VAL A 240 -1.86 -14.18 53.97
CA VAL A 240 -2.08 -13.61 55.31
C VAL A 240 -2.73 -14.65 56.24
N ASP A 241 -3.72 -15.39 55.74
CA ASP A 241 -4.44 -16.40 56.51
C ASP A 241 -3.56 -17.59 56.92
N ILE A 242 -2.57 -17.97 56.10
CA ILE A 242 -1.56 -18.98 56.48
C ILE A 242 -0.41 -18.36 57.27
N GLY A 243 0.06 -17.18 56.87
CA GLY A 243 1.25 -16.52 57.41
C GLY A 243 1.10 -16.14 58.88
N THR A 244 -0.11 -15.78 59.31
CA THR A 244 -0.44 -15.58 60.72
C THR A 244 -0.27 -16.84 61.58
N GLU A 245 -0.45 -18.03 61.00
CA GLU A 245 -0.35 -19.31 61.73
C GLU A 245 1.05 -19.92 61.70
N VAL A 246 1.87 -19.60 60.69
CA VAL A 246 3.22 -20.19 60.51
C VAL A 246 4.36 -19.16 60.64
N MET A 247 4.05 -17.87 60.84
CA MET A 247 5.00 -16.75 60.93
C MET A 247 5.99 -16.68 59.75
N VAL A 248 5.49 -16.85 58.52
CA VAL A 248 6.31 -16.81 57.29
C VAL A 248 6.18 -15.50 56.53
N THR A 249 7.23 -15.17 55.77
CA THR A 249 7.27 -14.05 54.83
C THR A 249 6.59 -14.42 53.50
N LEU A 250 5.83 -13.47 52.95
CA LEU A 250 5.18 -13.52 51.64
C LEU A 250 5.98 -12.72 50.61
N ALA A 251 6.06 -13.23 49.37
CA ALA A 251 6.51 -12.48 48.21
C ALA A 251 5.46 -12.60 47.09
N LEU A 252 4.73 -11.52 46.79
CA LEU A 252 3.84 -11.44 45.63
C LEU A 252 4.44 -10.46 44.62
N SER A 253 4.43 -10.84 43.35
CA SER A 253 4.71 -9.92 42.25
C SER A 253 3.67 -10.06 41.14
N ILE A 254 3.31 -8.93 40.55
CA ILE A 254 2.34 -8.84 39.45
C ILE A 254 3.10 -8.29 38.25
N GLY A 255 3.26 -9.13 37.22
CA GLY A 255 3.80 -8.76 35.92
C GLY A 255 2.71 -8.59 34.87
N ALA A 256 3.07 -8.05 33.71
CA ALA A 256 2.15 -7.81 32.61
C ALA A 256 1.53 -9.09 32.02
N SER A 257 2.22 -10.24 32.13
CA SER A 257 1.76 -11.55 31.64
C SER A 257 1.49 -12.58 32.76
N VAL A 258 1.98 -12.33 33.98
CA VAL A 258 2.04 -13.35 35.05
C VAL A 258 1.77 -12.77 36.42
N VAL A 259 1.12 -13.55 37.29
CA VAL A 259 1.13 -13.33 38.74
C VAL A 259 2.07 -14.35 39.36
N SER A 260 3.04 -13.92 40.16
CA SER A 260 3.95 -14.82 40.87
C SER A 260 3.71 -14.76 42.37
N PHE A 261 3.46 -15.94 42.96
CA PHE A 261 3.12 -16.13 44.36
C PHE A 261 4.15 -16.99 45.07
N GLY A 262 4.92 -16.35 45.94
CA GLY A 262 5.95 -16.99 46.74
C GLY A 262 5.59 -17.07 48.22
N MET A 263 5.70 -18.27 48.76
CA MET A 263 5.57 -18.53 50.19
C MET A 263 6.84 -19.19 50.72
N GLY A 264 7.23 -18.83 51.95
CA GLY A 264 8.35 -19.49 52.62
C GLY A 264 8.20 -21.02 52.65
N SER A 265 9.31 -21.73 52.47
CA SER A 265 9.35 -23.20 52.34
C SER A 265 8.68 -23.95 53.49
N ALA A 266 8.71 -23.40 54.71
CA ALA A 266 8.03 -23.96 55.88
C ALA A 266 6.49 -23.99 55.71
N ALA A 267 5.90 -22.94 55.13
CA ALA A 267 4.46 -22.90 54.86
C ALA A 267 4.08 -23.84 53.73
N VAL A 268 4.87 -23.88 52.64
CA VAL A 268 4.67 -24.86 51.55
C VAL A 268 4.68 -26.29 52.07
N ALA A 269 5.65 -26.64 52.93
CA ALA A 269 5.74 -27.96 53.56
C ALA A 269 4.52 -28.26 54.44
N ALA A 270 4.05 -27.29 55.23
CA ALA A 270 2.87 -27.44 56.08
C ALA A 270 1.58 -27.63 55.27
N ILE A 271 1.42 -26.90 54.15
CA ILE A 271 0.31 -27.03 53.22
C ILE A 271 0.32 -28.42 52.57
N ARG A 272 1.47 -28.85 52.04
CA ARG A 272 1.64 -30.19 51.43
C ARG A 272 1.43 -31.33 52.43
N ALA A 273 1.73 -31.10 53.71
CA ALA A 273 1.42 -32.04 54.80
C ALA A 273 -0.08 -32.05 55.18
N GLY A 274 -0.94 -31.26 54.53
CA GLY A 274 -2.38 -31.23 54.72
C GLY A 274 -2.86 -30.36 55.88
N LYS A 275 -1.98 -29.65 56.60
CA LYS A 275 -2.35 -28.84 57.78
C LYS A 275 -3.36 -27.75 57.45
N PHE A 276 -3.36 -27.26 56.21
CA PHE A 276 -4.22 -26.17 55.74
C PHE A 276 -5.19 -26.59 54.63
N ALA A 277 -5.49 -27.88 54.49
CA ALA A 277 -6.29 -28.40 53.37
C ALA A 277 -7.64 -27.67 53.18
N THR A 278 -8.33 -27.34 54.27
CA THR A 278 -9.60 -26.58 54.22
C THR A 278 -9.41 -25.15 53.70
N LYS A 279 -8.34 -24.46 54.14
CA LYS A 279 -8.02 -23.10 53.67
C LYS A 279 -7.62 -23.13 52.20
N VAL A 280 -6.72 -24.03 51.81
CA VAL A 280 -6.31 -24.21 50.41
C VAL A 280 -7.53 -24.41 49.51
N LYS A 281 -8.44 -25.32 49.89
CA LYS A 281 -9.69 -25.54 49.14
C LYS A 281 -10.52 -24.25 49.05
N HIS A 282 -10.69 -23.53 50.15
CA HIS A 282 -11.44 -22.28 50.17
C HIS A 282 -10.87 -21.23 49.18
N TYR A 283 -9.55 -21.02 49.18
CA TYR A 283 -8.93 -20.04 48.29
C TYR A 283 -8.86 -20.52 46.83
N VAL A 284 -8.63 -21.81 46.59
CA VAL A 284 -8.74 -22.39 45.24
C VAL A 284 -10.14 -22.19 44.67
N ASP A 285 -11.20 -22.40 45.47
CA ASP A 285 -12.58 -22.15 45.04
C ASP A 285 -12.84 -20.67 44.75
N ARG A 286 -12.18 -19.75 45.46
CA ARG A 286 -12.25 -18.31 45.18
C ARG A 286 -11.51 -17.93 43.89
N LEU A 287 -10.33 -18.50 43.66
CA LEU A 287 -9.56 -18.30 42.42
C LEU A 287 -10.35 -18.81 41.22
N ARG A 288 -11.00 -19.99 41.33
CA ARG A 288 -11.94 -20.48 40.30
C ARG A 288 -13.07 -19.49 40.02
N LYS A 289 -13.70 -18.94 41.07
CA LYS A 289 -14.77 -17.94 40.89
C LYS A 289 -14.28 -16.70 40.14
N VAL A 290 -13.04 -16.25 40.38
CA VAL A 290 -12.47 -15.14 39.59
C VAL A 290 -12.31 -15.53 38.13
N MET A 291 -11.80 -16.74 37.83
CA MET A 291 -11.71 -17.25 36.45
C MET A 291 -13.09 -17.41 35.77
N ASP A 292 -14.14 -17.63 36.56
CA ASP A 292 -15.52 -17.70 36.06
C ASP A 292 -16.15 -16.32 35.84
N ILE A 293 -15.83 -15.34 36.68
CA ILE A 293 -16.42 -13.99 36.64
C ILE A 293 -15.67 -13.09 35.66
N VAL A 294 -14.34 -13.09 35.71
CA VAL A 294 -13.51 -12.26 34.84
C VAL A 294 -13.28 -13.00 33.53
N LYS A 295 -14.15 -12.72 32.56
CA LYS A 295 -14.00 -13.22 31.20
C LYS A 295 -13.16 -12.25 30.37
N LEU A 296 -12.18 -12.80 29.68
CA LEU A 296 -11.52 -12.08 28.61
C LEU A 296 -12.51 -11.96 27.44
N LYS A 297 -12.30 -10.99 26.56
CA LYS A 297 -13.02 -10.97 25.30
C LYS A 297 -12.59 -12.18 24.48
N THR A 298 -13.45 -12.62 23.57
CA THR A 298 -13.21 -13.76 22.67
C THR A 298 -13.26 -13.37 21.19
N ALA A 299 -13.66 -12.13 20.88
CA ALA A 299 -13.72 -11.63 19.52
C ALA A 299 -13.43 -10.13 19.47
N VAL A 300 -12.88 -9.71 18.34
CA VAL A 300 -12.79 -8.31 17.94
C VAL A 300 -14.07 -7.93 17.21
N THR A 301 -14.69 -6.82 17.60
CA THR A 301 -15.86 -6.28 16.92
C THR A 301 -15.43 -5.06 16.11
N VAL A 302 -15.75 -5.06 14.82
CA VAL A 302 -15.59 -3.91 13.92
C VAL A 302 -16.98 -3.40 13.53
N GLN A 303 -17.16 -2.09 13.45
CA GLN A 303 -18.46 -1.46 13.20
C GLN A 303 -18.95 -1.66 11.77
N LYS A 304 -18.02 -1.70 10.81
CA LYS A 304 -18.32 -1.90 9.40
C LYS A 304 -17.52 -3.07 8.84
N SER A 305 -18.19 -3.88 8.02
CA SER A 305 -17.49 -4.87 7.20
C SER A 305 -16.72 -4.16 6.08
N THR A 306 -15.43 -4.48 5.95
CA THR A 306 -14.55 -3.95 4.90
C THR A 306 -14.81 -4.55 3.52
N ALA A 307 -15.76 -5.49 3.39
CA ALA A 307 -16.00 -6.23 2.15
C ALA A 307 -16.53 -5.33 1.02
N SER A 308 -17.48 -4.43 1.32
CA SER A 308 -18.03 -3.52 0.31
C SER A 308 -16.98 -2.53 -0.19
N SER A 309 -16.21 -1.94 0.72
CA SER A 309 -15.12 -1.02 0.39
C SER A 309 -14.06 -1.72 -0.46
N ARG A 310 -13.70 -2.98 -0.15
CA ARG A 310 -12.80 -3.78 -1.00
C ARG A 310 -13.34 -4.03 -2.41
N ASN A 311 -14.62 -4.35 -2.56
CA ASN A 311 -15.22 -4.58 -3.88
C ASN A 311 -15.18 -3.32 -4.75
N ASN A 312 -15.47 -2.16 -4.16
CA ASN A 312 -15.41 -0.86 -4.85
C ASN A 312 -13.97 -0.52 -5.26
N LEU A 313 -13.00 -0.70 -4.35
CA LEU A 313 -11.58 -0.49 -4.67
C LEU A 313 -11.09 -1.44 -5.78
N GLN A 314 -11.56 -2.69 -5.79
CA GLN A 314 -11.19 -3.64 -6.83
C GLN A 314 -11.71 -3.18 -8.21
N ARG A 315 -12.91 -2.61 -8.28
CA ARG A 315 -13.44 -1.99 -9.50
C ARG A 315 -12.50 -0.91 -10.03
N ILE A 316 -12.04 0.00 -9.16
CA ILE A 316 -11.11 1.10 -9.53
C ILE A 316 -9.76 0.54 -10.01
N ILE A 317 -9.22 -0.47 -9.33
CA ILE A 317 -7.99 -1.16 -9.75
C ILE A 317 -8.15 -1.82 -11.13
N ASP A 318 -9.30 -2.44 -11.38
CA ASP A 318 -9.55 -3.15 -12.64
C ASP A 318 -9.75 -2.20 -13.84
N LEU A 319 -10.20 -0.95 -13.62
CA LEU A 319 -10.24 0.09 -14.66
C LEU A 319 -8.83 0.33 -15.25
N THR A 320 -7.82 0.36 -14.38
CA THR A 320 -6.42 0.58 -14.79
C THR A 320 -5.89 -0.59 -15.61
N LYS A 321 -6.18 -1.83 -15.20
CA LYS A 321 -5.81 -3.02 -15.99
C LYS A 321 -6.43 -2.98 -17.37
N LYS A 322 -7.72 -2.63 -17.45
CA LYS A 322 -8.44 -2.52 -18.71
C LYS A 322 -7.81 -1.45 -19.62
N HIS A 323 -7.53 -0.26 -19.09
CA HIS A 323 -6.89 0.81 -19.86
C HIS A 323 -5.46 0.42 -20.29
N GLY A 324 -4.69 -0.23 -19.42
CA GLY A 324 -3.36 -0.74 -19.75
C GLY A 324 -3.40 -1.83 -20.84
N ASP A 325 -4.38 -2.73 -20.81
CA ASP A 325 -4.56 -3.76 -21.82
C ASP A 325 -5.06 -3.20 -23.16
N GLU A 326 -5.91 -2.17 -23.14
CA GLU A 326 -6.34 -1.44 -24.34
C GLU A 326 -5.20 -0.61 -24.95
N ALA A 327 -4.36 0.03 -24.12
CA ALA A 327 -3.15 0.73 -24.55
C ALA A 327 -2.12 -0.23 -25.16
N LYS A 328 -1.95 -1.44 -24.59
CA LYS A 328 -1.10 -2.49 -25.17
C LYS A 328 -1.63 -3.02 -26.51
N LYS A 329 -2.94 -3.06 -26.70
CA LYS A 329 -3.56 -3.45 -27.98
C LYS A 329 -3.40 -2.38 -29.07
N THR A 330 -3.25 -1.11 -28.69
CA THR A 330 -3.08 0.01 -29.62
C THR A 330 -1.62 0.30 -29.96
N LYS A 331 -0.65 -0.07 -29.09
CA LYS A 331 0.77 -0.06 -29.46
C LYS A 331 1.09 -1.18 -30.45
N MET A 332 1.75 -0.83 -31.55
CA MET A 332 2.22 -1.79 -32.54
C MET A 332 3.25 -2.73 -31.89
N THR A 333 3.12 -4.04 -32.12
CA THR A 333 4.13 -5.00 -31.66
C THR A 333 5.44 -4.81 -32.44
N PRO A 334 6.60 -5.24 -31.92
CA PRO A 334 7.88 -5.16 -32.65
C PRO A 334 7.86 -5.84 -34.03
N GLU A 335 6.98 -6.81 -34.24
CA GLU A 335 6.76 -7.46 -35.53
C GLU A 335 5.94 -6.59 -36.48
N GLN A 336 4.90 -5.91 -35.97
CA GLN A 336 4.08 -4.97 -36.73
C GLN A 336 4.89 -3.71 -37.11
N ILE A 337 5.73 -3.21 -36.19
CA ILE A 337 6.65 -2.09 -36.47
C ILE A 337 7.58 -2.46 -37.62
N ARG A 338 8.24 -3.62 -37.53
CA ARG A 338 9.14 -4.10 -38.60
C ARG A 338 8.43 -4.26 -39.95
N ALA A 339 7.23 -4.84 -39.96
CA ALA A 339 6.43 -4.97 -41.19
C ALA A 339 6.07 -3.60 -41.79
N ARG A 340 5.68 -2.64 -40.95
CA ARG A 340 5.30 -1.30 -41.40
C ARG A 340 6.49 -0.48 -41.88
N VAL A 341 7.62 -0.58 -41.20
CA VAL A 341 8.91 0.01 -41.58
C VAL A 341 9.36 -0.53 -42.94
N GLN A 342 9.19 -1.84 -43.17
CA GLN A 342 9.45 -2.48 -44.46
C GLN A 342 8.56 -1.91 -45.57
N ASP A 343 7.23 -1.86 -45.35
CA ASP A 343 6.26 -1.31 -46.30
C ASP A 343 6.57 0.15 -46.66
N ILE A 344 6.86 0.98 -45.65
CA ILE A 344 7.22 2.39 -45.83
C ILE A 344 8.49 2.52 -46.67
N GLY A 345 9.54 1.75 -46.35
CA GLY A 345 10.79 1.75 -47.11
C GLY A 345 10.58 1.34 -48.57
N ASP A 346 9.78 0.30 -48.82
CA ASP A 346 9.44 -0.17 -50.17
C ASP A 346 8.54 0.80 -50.94
N GLU A 347 7.64 1.51 -50.26
CA GLU A 347 6.82 2.59 -50.82
C GLU A 347 7.71 3.74 -51.33
N VAL A 348 8.68 4.19 -50.54
CA VAL A 348 9.62 5.24 -50.96
C VAL A 348 10.53 4.76 -52.09
N LYS A 349 10.97 3.50 -52.05
CA LYS A 349 11.81 2.89 -53.08
C LYS A 349 11.08 2.74 -54.42
N SER A 350 9.81 2.37 -54.41
CA SER A 350 9.00 2.14 -55.61
C SER A 350 8.57 3.43 -56.32
N ARG A 351 8.39 4.53 -55.56
CA ARG A 351 8.10 5.87 -56.09
C ARG A 351 9.20 6.44 -57.01
N SER A 352 10.40 5.86 -57.02
CA SER A 352 11.50 6.28 -57.91
C SER A 352 11.41 5.74 -59.35
N LYS A 353 10.40 4.95 -59.70
CA LYS A 353 10.25 4.39 -61.06
C LYS A 353 9.58 5.36 -62.05
N ASP A 354 8.77 6.29 -61.55
CA ASP A 354 8.01 7.25 -62.36
C ASP A 354 8.52 8.68 -62.13
N SER A 355 9.72 8.99 -62.63
CA SER A 355 10.24 10.36 -62.88
C SER A 355 10.30 11.40 -61.73
N GLU A 356 9.93 11.07 -60.49
CA GLU A 356 10.18 11.92 -59.30
C GLU A 356 11.38 11.43 -58.46
N PRO A 357 12.23 12.34 -57.93
CA PRO A 357 13.31 11.96 -57.03
C PRO A 357 12.76 11.39 -55.71
N ARG A 358 13.43 10.37 -55.16
CA ARG A 358 13.05 9.75 -53.86
C ARG A 358 12.94 10.85 -52.79
N ASN A 359 11.75 10.98 -52.19
CA ASN A 359 11.41 12.07 -51.29
C ASN A 359 11.67 11.67 -49.81
N PRO A 360 12.72 12.22 -49.16
CA PRO A 360 13.05 11.90 -47.77
C PRO A 360 12.12 12.58 -46.77
N GLU A 361 11.53 13.72 -47.13
CA GLU A 361 10.52 14.38 -46.31
C GLU A 361 9.27 13.48 -46.17
N PHE A 362 8.90 12.76 -47.24
CA PHE A 362 7.82 11.76 -47.19
C PHE A 362 8.18 10.56 -46.31
N LEU A 363 9.43 10.08 -46.34
CA LEU A 363 9.87 9.02 -45.43
C LEU A 363 9.77 9.47 -43.95
N ALA A 364 10.27 10.67 -43.66
CA ALA A 364 10.27 11.26 -42.33
C ALA A 364 8.85 11.43 -41.78
N GLN A 365 7.93 11.90 -42.63
CA GLN A 365 6.51 12.03 -42.29
C GLN A 365 5.90 10.67 -41.94
N ARG A 366 6.10 9.65 -42.78
CA ARG A 366 5.50 8.32 -42.58
C ARG A 366 6.03 7.58 -41.36
N LEU A 367 7.30 7.81 -41.00
CA LEU A 367 7.90 7.29 -39.78
C LEU A 367 7.38 8.03 -38.54
N SER A 368 7.18 9.34 -38.63
CA SER A 368 6.58 10.13 -37.54
C SER A 368 5.14 9.71 -37.24
N GLU A 369 4.39 9.31 -38.27
CA GLU A 369 3.01 8.79 -38.13
C GLU A 369 2.92 7.48 -37.34
N LEU A 370 4.04 6.80 -37.07
CA LEU A 370 4.08 5.57 -36.27
C LEU A 370 4.06 5.82 -34.76
N ASN A 371 4.25 7.08 -34.30
CA ASN A 371 4.24 7.47 -32.89
C ASN A 371 5.12 6.57 -32.00
N LEU A 372 6.33 6.26 -32.49
CA LEU A 372 7.29 5.39 -31.81
C LEU A 372 8.06 6.16 -30.72
N SER A 373 8.60 5.44 -29.74
CA SER A 373 9.59 6.04 -28.82
C SER A 373 10.86 6.45 -29.56
N HIS A 374 11.73 7.27 -28.96
CA HIS A 374 12.97 7.72 -29.60
C HIS A 374 13.82 6.56 -30.15
N ASP A 375 14.06 5.52 -29.33
CA ASP A 375 14.90 4.39 -29.71
C ASP A 375 14.25 3.54 -30.81
N GLU A 376 12.94 3.29 -30.71
CA GLU A 376 12.17 2.57 -31.72
C GLU A 376 12.11 3.35 -33.05
N ALA A 377 11.93 4.67 -32.98
CA ALA A 377 11.93 5.57 -34.12
C ALA A 377 13.31 5.62 -34.78
N LEU A 378 14.38 5.60 -33.99
CA LEU A 378 15.76 5.57 -34.50
C LEU A 378 16.04 4.28 -35.26
N GLU A 379 15.73 3.11 -34.67
CA GLU A 379 15.88 1.82 -35.35
C GLU A 379 15.02 1.73 -36.61
N ALA A 380 13.74 2.16 -36.51
CA ALA A 380 12.83 2.23 -37.64
C ALA A 380 13.36 3.14 -38.76
N THR A 381 13.93 4.28 -38.41
CA THR A 381 14.51 5.24 -39.37
C THR A 381 15.75 4.66 -40.04
N ILE A 382 16.63 3.98 -39.30
CA ILE A 382 17.80 3.29 -39.86
C ILE A 382 17.35 2.27 -40.91
N GLN A 383 16.45 1.38 -40.52
CA GLN A 383 15.99 0.29 -41.37
C GLN A 383 15.21 0.80 -42.59
N ALA A 384 14.29 1.75 -42.43
CA ALA A 384 13.52 2.30 -43.55
C ALA A 384 14.41 3.07 -44.53
N THR A 385 15.41 3.80 -44.01
CA THR A 385 16.39 4.52 -44.84
C THR A 385 17.24 3.53 -45.63
N GLU A 386 17.66 2.40 -45.03
CA GLU A 386 18.39 1.35 -45.74
C GLU A 386 17.60 0.74 -46.89
N ILE A 387 16.31 0.49 -46.67
CA ILE A 387 15.42 -0.06 -47.69
C ILE A 387 15.19 0.96 -48.82
N ALA A 388 14.90 2.21 -48.45
CA ALA A 388 14.52 3.29 -49.37
C ALA A 388 15.71 3.87 -50.16
N PHE A 389 16.89 3.99 -49.55
CA PHE A 389 18.04 4.73 -50.09
C PHE A 389 19.35 3.92 -50.15
N GLY A 390 19.45 2.77 -49.47
CA GLY A 390 20.67 1.95 -49.39
C GLY A 390 21.47 2.22 -48.11
N SER A 391 22.70 1.72 -48.02
CA SER A 391 23.46 1.69 -46.75
C SER A 391 23.70 3.06 -46.10
N ASN A 392 23.55 3.12 -44.78
CA ASN A 392 23.85 4.29 -43.94
C ASN A 392 25.33 4.27 -43.48
N SER A 393 25.90 5.43 -43.07
CA SER A 393 27.28 5.50 -42.55
C SER A 393 27.40 5.59 -41.03
N GLY A 394 26.29 5.78 -40.31
CA GLY A 394 26.25 5.84 -38.85
C GLY A 394 25.28 6.88 -38.32
N THR A 395 25.29 7.06 -37.01
CA THR A 395 24.50 8.06 -36.28
C THR A 395 25.42 9.08 -35.58
N ALA A 396 24.94 10.30 -35.39
CA ALA A 396 25.60 11.38 -34.65
C ALA A 396 24.57 12.21 -33.88
N ASN A 397 25.00 12.99 -32.90
CA ASN A 397 24.11 13.93 -32.22
C ASN A 397 23.74 15.08 -33.17
N ALA A 398 22.46 15.45 -33.21
CA ALA A 398 21.99 16.55 -34.04
C ALA A 398 22.09 17.88 -33.28
N VAL A 399 22.48 18.95 -33.98
CA VAL A 399 22.46 20.32 -33.43
C VAL A 399 21.00 20.69 -33.09
N GLY A 400 20.73 20.96 -31.81
CA GLY A 400 19.38 21.24 -31.30
C GLY A 400 18.66 20.03 -30.66
N GLY A 401 19.34 18.91 -30.49
CA GLY A 401 18.87 17.72 -29.77
C GLY A 401 18.30 16.64 -30.68
N GLY A 402 18.49 15.37 -30.27
CA GLY A 402 18.10 14.18 -31.04
C GLY A 402 19.28 13.53 -31.78
N THR A 403 18.97 12.53 -32.61
CA THR A 403 19.95 11.67 -33.29
C THR A 403 19.85 11.85 -34.80
N ALA A 404 20.94 12.32 -35.42
CA ALA A 404 21.09 12.46 -36.86
C ALA A 404 21.62 11.17 -37.49
N LEU A 405 20.99 10.75 -38.60
CA LEU A 405 21.42 9.66 -39.47
C LEU A 405 22.26 10.22 -40.62
N VAL A 406 23.54 9.85 -40.67
CA VAL A 406 24.47 10.34 -41.68
C VAL A 406 24.46 9.39 -42.88
N PRO A 407 24.15 9.87 -44.11
CA PRO A 407 24.15 9.04 -45.30
C PRO A 407 25.58 8.75 -45.79
N ARG A 408 25.80 7.55 -46.34
CA ARG A 408 27.12 7.09 -46.79
C ARG A 408 27.67 7.85 -48.01
N SER A 409 26.81 8.50 -48.79
CA SER A 409 27.20 9.38 -49.89
C SER A 409 26.93 10.84 -49.55
N VAL A 410 28.01 11.56 -49.21
CA VAL A 410 28.03 12.98 -48.81
C VAL A 410 27.48 13.94 -49.89
N HIS A 411 27.35 13.47 -51.14
CA HIS A 411 26.90 14.29 -52.27
C HIS A 411 25.41 14.69 -52.27
N HIS A 412 24.60 14.25 -51.31
CA HIS A 412 23.16 14.56 -51.27
C HIS A 412 22.73 15.58 -50.21
N GLY A 413 23.64 16.06 -49.34
CA GLY A 413 23.34 17.14 -48.37
C GLY A 413 22.05 16.92 -47.58
N LEU A 414 21.75 15.67 -47.21
CA LEU A 414 20.47 15.24 -46.66
C LEU A 414 20.72 14.42 -45.39
N VAL A 415 20.09 14.78 -44.28
CA VAL A 415 20.22 14.10 -42.99
C VAL A 415 18.81 13.81 -42.45
N MET A 416 18.60 12.61 -41.93
CA MET A 416 17.38 12.29 -41.18
C MET A 416 17.66 12.54 -39.70
N ILE A 417 16.83 13.31 -39.01
CA ILE A 417 16.98 13.60 -37.58
C ILE A 417 15.80 13.00 -36.84
N VAL A 418 16.08 12.10 -35.92
CA VAL A 418 15.10 11.58 -34.97
C VAL A 418 15.15 12.42 -33.71
N LYS A 419 14.05 13.10 -33.41
CA LYS A 419 13.92 13.97 -32.24
C LYS A 419 13.67 13.14 -30.96
N PRO A 420 13.89 13.72 -29.76
CA PRO A 420 13.64 13.03 -28.49
C PRO A 420 12.20 12.54 -28.29
N ASP A 421 11.23 13.17 -28.97
CA ASP A 421 9.82 12.77 -28.95
C ASP A 421 9.48 11.62 -29.93
N GLY A 422 10.47 11.08 -30.64
CA GLY A 422 10.31 10.01 -31.63
C GLY A 422 9.87 10.48 -33.01
N SER A 423 9.62 11.78 -33.21
CA SER A 423 9.34 12.33 -34.54
C SER A 423 10.61 12.36 -35.40
N VAL A 424 10.44 12.19 -36.71
CA VAL A 424 11.52 12.12 -37.68
C VAL A 424 11.38 13.27 -38.67
N VAL A 425 12.47 13.99 -38.92
CA VAL A 425 12.52 15.08 -39.90
C VAL A 425 13.65 14.87 -40.89
N ALA A 426 13.42 15.22 -42.15
CA ALA A 426 14.47 15.29 -43.15
C ALA A 426 15.00 16.72 -43.24
N ALA A 427 16.31 16.89 -43.08
CA ALA A 427 17.00 18.17 -43.17
C ALA A 427 17.93 18.18 -44.40
N ARG A 428 17.95 19.29 -45.13
CA ARG A 428 18.89 19.51 -46.25
C ARG A 428 19.88 20.62 -45.89
N GLY A 429 21.18 20.38 -46.06
CA GLY A 429 22.23 21.34 -45.71
C GLY A 429 23.63 20.72 -45.71
N ASP A 430 24.63 21.51 -45.34
CA ASP A 430 25.96 20.98 -45.03
C ASP A 430 25.86 20.10 -43.78
N VAL A 431 26.31 18.84 -43.90
CA VAL A 431 26.20 17.85 -42.82
C VAL A 431 26.97 18.34 -41.58
N THR A 432 28.06 19.09 -41.75
CA THR A 432 28.85 19.61 -40.63
C THR A 432 28.16 20.73 -39.84
N GLU A 433 27.11 21.34 -40.40
CA GLU A 433 26.30 22.35 -39.70
C GLU A 433 25.10 21.73 -38.95
N LEU A 434 24.81 20.45 -39.20
CA LEU A 434 23.63 19.74 -38.66
C LEU A 434 23.96 18.75 -37.55
N ILE A 435 25.24 18.43 -37.35
CA ILE A 435 25.72 17.47 -36.33
C ILE A 435 26.65 18.14 -35.32
N GLU A 436 26.55 17.75 -34.05
CA GLU A 436 27.48 18.16 -33.00
C GLU A 436 28.76 17.33 -33.07
N TYR A 437 29.93 17.98 -32.93
CA TYR A 437 31.25 17.35 -33.01
C TYR A 437 31.70 16.71 -31.70
#